data_AF-A0A1X7HNM2-F1
#
_entry.id   AF-A0A1X7HNM2-F1
#
_cell.length_a   1.000
_cell.length_b   1.000
_cell.length_c   1.000
_cell.angle_alpha   90.00
_cell.angle_beta   90.00
_cell.angle_gamma   90.00
#
_symmetry.space_group_name_H-M   'P 1'
#
loop_
_entity.id
_entity.type
_entity.pdbx_description
1 polymer ?
#
loop_
_entity_poly.entity_id
_entity_poly.type
_entity_poly.pdbx_seq_one_letter_code
_entity_poly.pdbx_strand_id
1 'polypeptide(L)'
;MKKRILKREFSKRRRTSSGKVFVPSDCDCEQKLLEQASASFNQGFDSGYDEAWMRAMQTVPIVQPVPDKVVYESSDDEYKKGLYDGGEGIVDSILPELEILPGISVRQIIEVGMKHMSSHNYRLLSASEIAGKIRGALKKRSSLSVIRLGDGELLTLAQEVVMSEEEVRKEGHFLSYSGVNLPDLTARDMLAAAIRKADIVGIPKLRLSNFQPLAFSVLKAHGIDYRNLKLTLSTINYALHLEGFIRGILSGYRVLIVGNSAPGLSKVLEENGVRVTGVVTPVDGIRDIQRVMHEISAAREFDIALVGAGIPAVIIVQRIASELGKVALDFGHLADSLAQGESVL
;
A
#
# COMPACT_ATOMS: atom_id res chain seq x y z
N MET A 1 -50.27 38.10 -40.60
CA MET A 1 -50.80 36.82 -41.14
C MET A 1 -50.49 35.72 -40.11
N LYS A 2 -51.55 35.08 -39.56
CA LYS A 2 -51.70 33.85 -38.70
C LYS A 2 -50.53 33.39 -37.78
N LYS A 3 -50.64 33.40 -36.44
CA LYS A 3 -51.38 32.54 -35.46
C LYS A 3 -50.87 31.07 -35.29
N ARG A 4 -50.07 30.87 -34.24
CA ARG A 4 -50.11 29.91 -33.09
C ARG A 4 -51.13 28.72 -33.07
N ILE A 5 -50.72 27.64 -32.36
CA ILE A 5 -51.48 26.59 -31.60
C ILE A 5 -51.47 25.17 -32.25
N LEU A 6 -50.81 24.12 -31.69
CA LEU A 6 -51.12 23.22 -30.53
C LEU A 6 -52.24 22.18 -30.79
N LYS A 7 -51.95 20.87 -30.63
CA LYS A 7 -52.80 19.79 -30.05
C LYS A 7 -52.16 18.40 -30.29
N ARG A 8 -51.78 17.65 -29.24
CA ARG A 8 -52.55 16.71 -28.38
C ARG A 8 -52.55 15.27 -28.94
N GLU A 9 -51.86 14.36 -28.27
CA GLU A 9 -52.35 13.38 -27.26
C GLU A 9 -52.82 12.07 -27.89
N PHE A 10 -52.14 10.97 -27.53
CA PHE A 10 -52.78 9.67 -27.35
C PHE A 10 -52.32 9.07 -26.02
N SER A 11 -53.31 8.79 -25.18
CA SER A 11 -53.21 8.09 -23.90
C SER A 11 -53.82 6.70 -24.07
N LYS A 12 -53.17 5.66 -23.52
CA LYS A 12 -53.83 4.56 -22.77
C LYS A 12 -52.81 3.68 -22.03
N ARG A 13 -52.80 3.86 -20.69
CA ARG A 13 -52.72 2.87 -19.57
C ARG A 13 -52.51 1.39 -19.98
N ARG A 14 -51.67 0.55 -19.36
CA ARG A 14 -51.51 0.11 -17.93
C ARG A 14 -50.42 -1.02 -18.00
N ARG A 15 -49.44 -1.19 -17.12
CA ARG A 15 -49.51 -1.87 -15.81
C ARG A 15 -48.10 -1.93 -15.22
N THR A 16 -48.04 -1.83 -13.90
CA THR A 16 -46.88 -1.91 -13.01
C THR A 16 -46.26 -3.31 -12.97
N SER A 17 -44.93 -3.39 -13.04
CA SER A 17 -44.15 -4.43 -12.37
C SER A 17 -42.92 -3.81 -11.72
N SER A 18 -42.77 -4.12 -10.44
CA SER A 18 -41.66 -3.76 -9.57
C SER A 18 -40.35 -4.38 -10.06
N GLY A 19 -39.48 -3.58 -10.67
CA GLY A 19 -38.09 -3.94 -10.91
C GLY A 19 -37.24 -3.59 -9.69
N LYS A 20 -36.82 -4.60 -8.92
CA LYS A 20 -35.77 -4.45 -7.92
C LYS A 20 -34.52 -3.88 -8.60
N VAL A 21 -34.06 -2.73 -8.14
CA VAL A 21 -32.71 -2.25 -8.44
C VAL A 21 -31.75 -3.21 -7.77
N PHE A 22 -30.97 -3.94 -8.55
CA PHE A 22 -29.87 -4.75 -8.05
C PHE A 22 -28.78 -3.78 -7.59
N VAL A 23 -28.67 -3.58 -6.29
CA VAL A 23 -27.52 -2.92 -5.67
C VAL A 23 -26.48 -4.03 -5.45
N PRO A 24 -25.30 -3.97 -6.09
CA PRO A 24 -24.25 -4.94 -5.81
C PRO A 24 -23.90 -4.85 -4.32
N SER A 25 -23.81 -6.00 -3.64
CA SER A 25 -23.34 -6.04 -2.25
C SER A 25 -21.87 -5.64 -2.20
N ASP A 26 -21.51 -4.76 -1.25
CA ASP A 26 -20.15 -4.23 -1.03
C ASP A 26 -19.05 -5.33 -0.95
N CYS A 27 -19.42 -6.56 -0.58
CA CYS A 27 -18.52 -7.71 -0.46
C CYS A 27 -17.89 -8.17 -1.80
N ASP A 28 -18.60 -8.04 -2.93
CA ASP A 28 -18.12 -8.50 -4.24
C ASP A 28 -17.10 -7.53 -4.87
N CYS A 29 -17.17 -6.25 -4.48
CA CYS A 29 -16.23 -5.22 -4.90
C CYS A 29 -14.91 -5.33 -4.12
N GLU A 30 -14.98 -5.52 -2.79
CA GLU A 30 -13.80 -5.72 -1.93
C GLU A 30 -12.98 -6.96 -2.32
N GLN A 31 -13.65 -8.04 -2.75
CA GLN A 31 -12.98 -9.28 -3.12
C GLN A 31 -12.24 -9.18 -4.46
N LYS A 32 -12.85 -8.53 -5.47
CA LYS A 32 -12.19 -8.19 -6.73
C LYS A 32 -11.04 -7.19 -6.55
N LEU A 33 -11.18 -6.25 -5.62
CA LEU A 33 -10.12 -5.30 -5.25
C LEU A 33 -8.94 -6.00 -4.56
N LEU A 34 -9.18 -7.00 -3.71
CA LEU A 34 -8.12 -7.81 -3.11
C LEU A 34 -7.41 -8.68 -4.16
N GLU A 35 -8.14 -9.23 -5.13
CA GLU A 35 -7.56 -9.97 -6.25
C GLU A 35 -6.75 -9.06 -7.18
N GLN A 36 -7.26 -7.87 -7.52
CA GLN A 36 -6.54 -6.90 -8.36
C GLN A 36 -5.35 -6.27 -7.63
N ALA A 37 -5.47 -5.97 -6.33
CA ALA A 37 -4.36 -5.51 -5.52
C ALA A 37 -3.32 -6.63 -5.35
N SER A 38 -3.74 -7.88 -5.18
CA SER A 38 -2.83 -9.03 -5.17
C SER A 38 -2.17 -9.25 -6.54
N ALA A 39 -2.88 -9.06 -7.64
CA ALA A 39 -2.35 -9.20 -8.99
C ALA A 39 -1.38 -8.07 -9.37
N SER A 40 -1.70 -6.82 -8.99
CA SER A 40 -0.82 -5.66 -9.16
C SER A 40 0.40 -5.73 -8.24
N PHE A 41 0.23 -6.27 -7.02
CA PHE A 41 1.32 -6.54 -6.09
C PHE A 41 2.25 -7.65 -6.61
N ASN A 42 1.69 -8.73 -7.16
CA ASN A 42 2.47 -9.77 -7.82
C ASN A 42 3.19 -9.22 -9.05
N GLN A 43 2.55 -8.40 -9.89
CA GLN A 43 3.22 -7.78 -11.04
C GLN A 43 4.36 -6.83 -10.67
N GLY A 44 4.24 -6.07 -9.58
CA GLY A 44 5.32 -5.21 -9.09
C GLY A 44 6.44 -5.97 -8.39
N PHE A 45 6.11 -7.08 -7.70
CA PHE A 45 7.07 -7.99 -7.08
C PHE A 45 7.84 -8.77 -8.15
N ASP A 46 7.15 -9.29 -9.15
CA ASP A 46 7.71 -10.06 -10.26
C ASP A 46 8.59 -9.15 -11.14
N SER A 47 8.19 -7.91 -11.43
CA SER A 47 9.01 -6.98 -12.22
C SER A 47 10.27 -6.50 -11.48
N GLY A 48 10.17 -6.25 -10.17
CA GLY A 48 11.33 -5.92 -9.32
C GLY A 48 12.29 -7.08 -9.16
N TYR A 49 11.76 -8.31 -9.03
CA TYR A 49 12.55 -9.54 -9.00
C TYR A 49 13.24 -9.81 -10.34
N ASP A 50 12.53 -9.65 -11.46
CA ASP A 50 13.07 -9.83 -12.81
C ASP A 50 14.15 -8.79 -13.16
N GLU A 51 13.98 -7.52 -12.77
CA GLU A 51 15.02 -6.49 -12.95
C GLU A 51 16.27 -6.76 -12.11
N ALA A 52 16.09 -7.18 -10.86
CA ALA A 52 17.19 -7.55 -9.97
C ALA A 52 17.95 -8.78 -10.49
N TRP A 53 17.23 -9.76 -11.02
CA TRP A 53 17.79 -10.97 -11.65
C TRP A 53 18.56 -10.64 -12.94
N MET A 54 18.00 -9.76 -13.79
CA MET A 54 18.64 -9.30 -15.03
C MET A 54 19.92 -8.49 -14.78
N ARG A 55 19.99 -7.68 -13.73
CA ARG A 55 21.23 -6.96 -13.34
C ARG A 55 22.27 -7.90 -12.73
N ALA A 56 21.86 -8.91 -11.97
CA ALA A 56 22.75 -9.93 -11.41
C ALA A 56 23.43 -10.79 -12.49
N MET A 57 22.75 -11.00 -13.63
CA MET A 57 23.31 -11.71 -14.78
C MET A 57 24.38 -10.92 -15.58
N GLN A 58 24.47 -9.59 -15.41
CA GLN A 58 25.41 -8.75 -16.16
C GLN A 58 26.82 -8.62 -15.53
N THR A 59 27.04 -9.16 -14.32
CA THR A 59 28.29 -8.93 -13.55
C THR A 59 29.14 -10.17 -13.26
N VAL A 60 28.83 -11.35 -13.84
CA VAL A 60 29.57 -12.60 -13.57
C VAL A 60 30.42 -13.04 -14.78
N PRO A 61 31.73 -13.34 -14.61
CA PRO A 61 32.58 -13.82 -15.71
C PRO A 61 32.18 -15.22 -16.19
N ILE A 62 32.32 -15.41 -17.50
CA ILE A 62 31.92 -16.58 -18.29
C ILE A 62 32.52 -17.89 -17.72
N VAL A 63 31.70 -18.73 -17.09
CA VAL A 63 31.99 -20.16 -16.91
C VAL A 63 30.70 -20.98 -17.09
N GLN A 64 30.72 -21.76 -18.18
CA GLN A 64 29.82 -22.84 -18.61
C GLN A 64 28.32 -22.53 -18.84
N PRO A 65 27.73 -23.12 -19.91
CA PRO A 65 26.34 -22.83 -20.29
C PRO A 65 25.38 -23.35 -19.21
N VAL A 66 24.69 -22.43 -18.56
CA VAL A 66 23.56 -22.71 -17.68
C VAL A 66 22.41 -23.24 -18.55
N PRO A 67 21.76 -24.36 -18.21
CA PRO A 67 20.69 -24.92 -19.02
C PRO A 67 19.52 -23.94 -19.14
N ASP A 68 19.01 -23.82 -20.37
CA ASP A 68 17.84 -23.01 -20.70
C ASP A 68 16.63 -23.44 -19.85
N LYS A 69 16.03 -22.44 -19.18
CA LYS A 69 14.81 -22.51 -18.37
C LYS A 69 14.93 -23.34 -17.09
N VAL A 70 15.11 -22.65 -15.96
CA VAL A 70 14.62 -23.17 -14.68
C VAL A 70 13.09 -23.05 -14.70
N VAL A 71 12.44 -24.05 -15.28
CA VAL A 71 11.05 -24.34 -14.98
C VAL A 71 11.08 -24.88 -13.55
N TYR A 72 10.52 -24.14 -12.58
CA TYR A 72 10.17 -24.74 -11.30
C TYR A 72 9.00 -25.70 -11.54
N GLU A 73 9.29 -26.89 -12.05
CA GLU A 73 8.39 -28.03 -11.92
C GLU A 73 8.42 -28.43 -10.44
N SER A 74 7.64 -27.77 -9.57
CA SER A 74 7.35 -28.39 -8.28
C SER A 74 6.60 -29.67 -8.61
N SER A 75 7.19 -30.82 -8.34
CA SER A 75 6.48 -32.08 -8.58
C SER A 75 5.17 -32.07 -7.79
N ASP A 76 4.12 -32.71 -8.32
CA ASP A 76 2.86 -32.90 -7.59
C ASP A 76 3.08 -33.42 -6.16
N ASP A 77 4.16 -34.19 -5.95
CA ASP A 77 4.55 -34.76 -4.68
C ASP A 77 5.12 -33.72 -3.70
N GLU A 78 5.92 -32.76 -4.17
CA GLU A 78 6.39 -31.64 -3.35
C GLU A 78 5.24 -30.71 -2.94
N TYR A 79 4.30 -30.47 -3.87
CA TYR A 79 3.10 -29.68 -3.58
C TYR A 79 2.22 -30.38 -2.52
N LYS A 80 1.95 -31.69 -2.69
CA LYS A 80 1.19 -32.50 -1.71
C LYS A 80 1.90 -32.55 -0.36
N LYS A 81 3.22 -32.73 -0.36
CA LYS A 81 4.03 -32.74 0.87
C LYS A 81 3.94 -31.40 1.59
N GLY A 82 4.06 -30.28 0.88
CA GLY A 82 3.91 -28.95 1.47
C GLY A 82 2.50 -28.70 2.03
N LEU A 83 1.46 -29.14 1.33
CA LEU A 83 0.07 -29.07 1.82
C LEU A 83 -0.15 -29.89 3.09
N TYR A 84 0.45 -31.09 3.17
CA TYR A 84 0.42 -31.90 4.38
C TYR A 84 1.22 -31.21 5.50
N ASP A 85 2.51 -30.96 5.31
CA ASP A 85 3.41 -30.42 6.34
C ASP A 85 2.92 -29.07 6.93
N GLY A 86 2.34 -28.21 6.09
CA GLY A 86 1.83 -26.89 6.51
C GLY A 86 0.37 -26.88 6.97
N GLY A 87 -0.35 -28.00 6.86
CA GLY A 87 -1.78 -28.09 7.13
C GLY A 87 -2.10 -29.30 8.00
N GLU A 88 -2.37 -30.44 7.36
CA GLU A 88 -2.80 -31.68 8.04
C GLU A 88 -1.74 -32.21 9.02
N GLY A 89 -0.44 -32.14 8.67
CA GLY A 89 0.65 -32.54 9.56
C GLY A 89 0.72 -31.71 10.85
N ILE A 90 0.30 -30.44 10.82
CA ILE A 90 0.17 -29.63 12.04
C ILE A 90 -1.00 -30.16 12.88
N VAL A 91 -2.12 -30.52 12.26
CA VAL A 91 -3.27 -31.11 12.95
C VAL A 91 -2.88 -32.44 13.62
N ASP A 92 -2.20 -33.33 12.89
CA ASP A 92 -1.69 -34.61 13.41
C ASP A 92 -0.75 -34.41 14.61
N SER A 93 0.08 -33.36 14.60
CA SER A 93 0.98 -33.05 15.73
C SER A 93 0.28 -32.58 17.00
N ILE A 94 -0.97 -32.13 16.89
CA ILE A 94 -1.78 -31.60 18.01
C ILE A 94 -2.79 -32.64 18.49
N LEU A 95 -3.28 -33.52 17.60
CA LEU A 95 -4.22 -34.57 17.94
C LEU A 95 -3.63 -35.53 18.99
N PRO A 96 -4.40 -35.91 20.01
CA PRO A 96 -3.98 -36.96 20.94
C PRO A 96 -3.71 -38.28 20.23
N GLU A 97 -2.71 -39.04 20.69
CA GLU A 97 -2.22 -40.27 20.06
C GLU A 97 -3.31 -41.33 19.76
N LEU A 98 -4.38 -41.35 20.57
CA LEU A 98 -5.47 -42.33 20.45
C LEU A 98 -6.79 -41.70 19.98
N GLU A 99 -6.74 -40.52 19.37
CA GLU A 99 -7.91 -39.84 18.84
C GLU A 99 -7.78 -39.62 17.32
N ILE A 100 -8.91 -39.65 16.63
CA ILE A 100 -8.98 -39.35 15.19
C ILE A 100 -10.06 -38.29 14.94
N LEU A 101 -9.86 -37.47 13.90
CA LEU A 101 -10.80 -36.43 13.49
C LEU A 101 -11.39 -36.73 12.09
N PRO A 102 -12.32 -37.69 11.96
CA PRO A 102 -12.79 -38.13 10.66
C PRO A 102 -13.71 -37.10 9.99
N GLY A 103 -13.52 -36.91 8.67
CA GLY A 103 -14.43 -36.12 7.83
C GLY A 103 -14.35 -34.60 8.01
N ILE A 104 -13.33 -34.08 8.70
CA ILE A 104 -13.08 -32.66 8.87
C ILE A 104 -11.72 -32.33 8.25
N SER A 105 -11.71 -31.40 7.30
CA SER A 105 -10.48 -30.89 6.66
C SER A 105 -9.80 -29.82 7.49
N VAL A 106 -8.48 -29.64 7.33
CA VAL A 106 -7.74 -28.51 7.92
C VAL A 106 -8.38 -27.15 7.62
N ARG A 107 -8.95 -26.96 6.42
CA ARG A 107 -9.67 -25.73 6.08
C ARG A 107 -10.87 -25.49 6.99
N GLN A 108 -11.68 -26.52 7.27
CA GLN A 108 -12.82 -26.39 8.18
C GLN A 108 -12.38 -26.09 9.60
N ILE A 109 -11.28 -26.71 10.06
CA ILE A 109 -10.67 -26.40 11.36
C ILE A 109 -10.28 -24.92 11.42
N ILE A 110 -9.58 -24.42 10.39
CA ILE A 110 -9.20 -23.01 10.29
C ILE A 110 -10.43 -22.10 10.24
N GLU A 111 -11.45 -22.41 9.46
CA GLU A 111 -12.66 -21.59 9.37
C GLU A 111 -13.40 -21.49 10.71
N VAL A 112 -13.50 -22.60 11.44
CA VAL A 112 -14.07 -22.62 12.80
C VAL A 112 -13.17 -21.83 13.76
N GLY A 113 -11.85 -22.03 13.72
CA GLY A 113 -10.89 -21.27 14.52
C GLY A 113 -10.97 -19.76 14.27
N MET A 114 -11.04 -19.34 13.00
CA MET A 114 -11.18 -17.93 12.62
C MET A 114 -12.49 -17.31 13.11
N LYS A 115 -13.59 -18.06 13.12
CA LYS A 115 -14.85 -17.61 13.73
C LYS A 115 -14.71 -17.41 15.24
N HIS A 116 -14.03 -18.30 15.94
CA HIS A 116 -13.77 -18.16 17.39
C HIS A 116 -12.80 -17.01 17.71
N MET A 117 -11.86 -16.73 16.80
CA MET A 117 -10.88 -15.65 16.94
C MET A 117 -11.40 -14.29 16.48
N SER A 118 -12.64 -14.18 16.01
CA SER A 118 -13.13 -12.95 15.38
C SER A 118 -13.07 -11.71 16.28
N SER A 119 -13.14 -11.88 17.60
CA SER A 119 -12.98 -10.80 18.59
C SER A 119 -11.57 -10.20 18.62
N HIS A 120 -10.58 -10.90 18.07
CA HIS A 120 -9.19 -10.44 17.96
C HIS A 120 -8.91 -9.73 16.64
N ASN A 121 -9.90 -9.67 15.73
CA ASN A 121 -9.73 -8.96 14.47
C ASN A 121 -9.56 -7.47 14.72
N TYR A 122 -8.53 -6.90 14.11
CA TYR A 122 -8.34 -5.45 14.09
C TYR A 122 -8.94 -4.87 12.80
N ARG A 123 -9.88 -3.94 12.92
CA ARG A 123 -10.50 -3.28 11.78
C ARG A 123 -9.57 -2.22 11.19
N LEU A 124 -9.27 -2.34 9.90
CA LEU A 124 -8.56 -1.32 9.13
C LEU A 124 -9.56 -0.31 8.54
N LEU A 125 -9.13 0.95 8.40
CA LEU A 125 -9.88 1.98 7.69
C LEU A 125 -9.89 1.68 6.19
N SER A 126 -11.06 1.78 5.55
CA SER A 126 -11.24 1.61 4.11
C SER A 126 -10.78 2.84 3.30
N ALA A 127 -10.61 2.71 1.98
CA ALA A 127 -10.28 3.82 1.10
C ALA A 127 -11.30 4.96 1.19
N SER A 128 -12.59 4.64 1.25
CA SER A 128 -13.67 5.62 1.45
C SER A 128 -13.54 6.37 2.78
N GLU A 129 -13.25 5.68 3.89
CA GLU A 129 -13.03 6.33 5.19
C GLU A 129 -11.79 7.24 5.18
N ILE A 130 -10.71 6.80 4.53
CA ILE A 130 -9.48 7.58 4.37
C ILE A 130 -9.74 8.81 3.49
N ALA A 131 -10.41 8.65 2.36
CA ALA A 131 -10.80 9.75 1.47
C ALA A 131 -11.67 10.78 2.21
N GLY A 132 -12.62 10.32 3.03
CA GLY A 132 -13.43 11.18 3.88
C GLY A 132 -12.61 11.99 4.90
N LYS A 133 -11.62 11.35 5.54
CA LYS A 133 -10.70 12.02 6.47
C LYS A 133 -9.83 13.06 5.77
N ILE A 134 -9.28 12.73 4.60
CA ILE A 134 -8.48 13.65 3.78
C ILE A 134 -9.32 14.87 3.40
N ARG A 135 -10.51 14.68 2.80
CA ARG A 135 -11.41 15.78 2.44
C ARG A 135 -11.80 16.62 3.64
N GLY A 136 -12.05 15.99 4.78
CA GLY A 136 -12.36 16.66 6.04
C GLY A 136 -11.22 17.56 6.50
N ALA A 137 -9.99 17.07 6.47
CA ALA A 137 -8.80 17.83 6.83
C ALA A 137 -8.56 19.01 5.88
N LEU A 138 -8.67 18.78 4.57
CA LEU A 138 -8.55 19.84 3.55
C LEU A 138 -9.59 20.95 3.73
N LYS A 139 -10.87 20.58 3.92
CA LYS A 139 -11.96 21.54 4.13
C LYS A 139 -11.76 22.37 5.41
N LYS A 140 -11.26 21.74 6.47
CA LYS A 140 -10.98 22.38 7.76
C LYS A 140 -9.62 23.10 7.79
N ARG A 141 -8.79 22.94 6.75
CA ARG A 141 -7.40 23.40 6.71
C ARG A 141 -6.60 22.92 7.92
N SER A 142 -6.80 21.65 8.31
CA SER A 142 -6.06 20.99 9.37
C SER A 142 -5.02 20.02 8.81
N SER A 143 -4.01 19.69 9.62
CA SER A 143 -3.02 18.68 9.28
C SER A 143 -3.62 17.28 9.18
N LEU A 144 -3.04 16.46 8.30
CA LEU A 144 -3.28 15.02 8.26
C LEU A 144 -2.12 14.34 7.53
N SER A 145 -1.53 13.32 8.15
CA SER A 145 -0.52 12.45 7.56
C SER A 145 -1.08 11.05 7.30
N VAL A 146 -0.90 10.54 6.08
CA VAL A 146 -1.17 9.14 5.72
C VAL A 146 0.14 8.53 5.26
N ILE A 147 0.79 7.78 6.15
CA ILE A 147 2.04 7.06 5.85
C ILE A 147 1.75 5.60 5.52
N ARG A 148 2.66 4.91 4.86
CA ARG A 148 2.53 3.48 4.53
C ARG A 148 3.81 2.76 4.95
N LEU A 149 3.67 1.52 5.43
CA LEU A 149 4.79 0.64 5.75
C LEU A 149 4.77 -0.54 4.78
N GLY A 150 5.74 -0.57 3.87
CA GLY A 150 6.09 -1.73 3.05
C GLY A 150 7.20 -2.55 3.70
N ASP A 151 7.65 -3.58 3.00
CA ASP A 151 8.79 -4.41 3.39
C ASP A 151 10.07 -3.58 3.62
N GLY A 152 10.35 -2.59 2.78
CA GLY A 152 11.50 -1.69 2.94
C GLY A 152 11.51 -0.92 4.27
N GLU A 153 10.38 -0.30 4.64
CA GLU A 153 10.26 0.39 5.93
C GLU A 153 10.36 -0.59 7.10
N LEU A 154 9.77 -1.78 6.98
CA LEU A 154 9.78 -2.80 8.03
C LEU A 154 11.18 -3.39 8.26
N LEU A 155 11.92 -3.69 7.19
CA LEU A 155 13.31 -4.13 7.26
C LEU A 155 14.21 -3.03 7.83
N THR A 156 13.97 -1.78 7.46
CA THR A 156 14.69 -0.64 8.07
C THR A 156 14.43 -0.54 9.58
N LEU A 157 13.17 -0.73 10.01
CA LEU A 157 12.80 -0.76 11.43
C LEU A 157 13.39 -1.96 12.18
N ALA A 158 13.66 -3.06 11.48
CA ALA A 158 14.10 -4.31 12.07
C ALA A 158 15.56 -4.31 12.55
N GLN A 159 16.39 -3.47 11.92
CA GLN A 159 17.83 -3.37 12.16
C GLN A 159 18.20 -3.34 13.64
N GLU A 160 18.92 -4.37 14.09
CA GLU A 160 19.48 -4.51 15.44
C GLU A 160 18.43 -4.51 16.56
N VAL A 161 17.17 -4.83 16.25
CA VAL A 161 16.10 -4.96 17.26
C VAL A 161 15.33 -6.27 17.12
N VAL A 162 15.01 -6.68 15.90
CA VAL A 162 14.37 -7.99 15.65
C VAL A 162 15.14 -8.83 14.63
N MET A 163 16.04 -8.22 13.86
CA MET A 163 16.93 -8.86 12.91
C MET A 163 18.33 -8.24 13.03
N SER A 164 19.35 -9.07 12.90
CA SER A 164 20.73 -8.61 12.75
C SER A 164 20.93 -7.85 11.43
N GLU A 165 21.96 -7.02 11.36
CA GLU A 165 22.35 -6.33 10.12
C GLU A 165 22.55 -7.29 8.94
N GLU A 166 23.13 -8.47 9.18
CA GLU A 166 23.34 -9.49 8.15
C GLU A 166 22.01 -10.01 7.59
N GLU A 167 21.04 -10.32 8.45
CA GLU A 167 19.70 -10.74 8.04
C GLU A 167 18.98 -9.61 7.28
N VAL A 168 19.04 -8.38 7.78
CA VAL A 168 18.43 -7.24 7.08
C VAL A 168 19.08 -7.00 5.71
N ARG A 169 20.41 -7.16 5.60
CA ARG A 169 21.11 -7.04 4.31
C ARG A 169 20.73 -8.14 3.32
N LYS A 170 20.55 -9.36 3.81
CA LYS A 170 20.13 -10.51 3.01
C LYS A 170 18.72 -10.31 2.45
N GLU A 171 17.78 -9.92 3.30
CA GLU A 171 16.37 -9.74 2.93
C GLU A 171 16.11 -8.42 2.20
N GLY A 172 16.87 -7.37 2.53
CA GLY A 172 16.68 -5.98 2.09
C GLY A 172 17.72 -5.47 1.09
N HIS A 173 18.11 -6.29 0.10
CA HIS A 173 19.10 -5.91 -0.92
C HIS A 173 18.72 -4.64 -1.72
N PHE A 174 17.43 -4.28 -1.74
CA PHE A 174 16.87 -3.10 -2.41
C PHE A 174 16.79 -1.84 -1.52
N LEU A 175 17.20 -1.91 -0.25
CA LEU A 175 17.05 -0.78 0.68
C LEU A 175 17.87 0.46 0.27
N SER A 176 19.03 0.26 -0.35
CA SER A 176 19.87 1.37 -0.84
C SER A 176 19.15 2.18 -1.92
N TYR A 177 18.50 1.49 -2.87
CA TYR A 177 17.63 2.11 -3.88
C TYR A 177 16.43 2.83 -3.24
N SER A 178 15.92 2.29 -2.13
CA SER A 178 14.80 2.88 -1.37
C SER A 178 15.21 4.00 -0.42
N GLY A 179 16.50 4.39 -0.42
CA GLY A 179 17.01 5.55 0.30
C GLY A 179 17.72 5.27 1.63
N VAL A 180 18.01 4.01 1.94
CA VAL A 180 18.65 3.56 3.20
C VAL A 180 19.88 2.71 2.92
N ASN A 181 21.05 3.12 3.42
CA ASN A 181 22.30 2.35 3.28
C ASN A 181 22.65 1.67 4.61
N LEU A 182 22.65 0.33 4.64
CA LEU A 182 22.85 -0.43 5.87
C LEU A 182 24.31 -0.41 6.38
N PRO A 183 24.52 -0.30 7.71
CA PRO A 183 23.51 -0.02 8.73
C PRO A 183 23.13 1.47 8.74
N ASP A 184 21.84 1.75 8.91
CA ASP A 184 21.34 3.12 9.14
C ASP A 184 20.33 3.12 10.30
N LEU A 185 20.88 3.12 11.52
CA LEU A 185 20.08 3.18 12.73
C LEU A 185 19.42 4.55 12.93
N THR A 186 19.95 5.59 12.29
CA THR A 186 19.32 6.92 12.30
C THR A 186 18.02 6.90 11.51
N ALA A 187 18.02 6.30 10.31
CA ALA A 187 16.82 6.08 9.51
C ALA A 187 15.77 5.26 10.28
N ARG A 188 16.21 4.17 10.93
CA ARG A 188 15.37 3.34 11.80
C ARG A 188 14.66 4.17 12.87
N ASP A 189 15.41 4.96 13.61
CA ASP A 189 14.88 5.74 14.73
C ASP A 189 13.98 6.89 14.24
N MET A 190 14.32 7.51 13.11
CA MET A 190 13.47 8.52 12.45
C MET A 190 12.14 7.93 11.97
N LEU A 191 12.15 6.73 11.37
CA LEU A 191 10.92 6.03 10.99
C LEU A 191 10.05 5.70 12.21
N ALA A 192 10.64 5.14 13.26
CA ALA A 192 9.91 4.82 14.49
C ALA A 192 9.30 6.09 15.11
N ALA A 193 10.01 7.22 15.09
CA ALA A 193 9.50 8.50 15.54
C ALA A 193 8.35 9.03 14.66
N ALA A 194 8.45 8.88 13.34
CA ALA A 194 7.40 9.27 12.41
C ALA A 194 6.12 8.44 12.62
N ILE A 195 6.23 7.12 12.78
CA ILE A 195 5.08 6.23 13.02
C ILE A 195 4.33 6.63 14.29
N ARG A 196 5.04 6.95 15.38
CA ARG A 196 4.41 7.39 16.64
C ARG A 196 3.61 8.68 16.51
N LYS A 197 3.94 9.54 15.55
CA LYS A 197 3.33 10.86 15.35
C LYS A 197 2.34 10.91 14.17
N ALA A 198 2.30 9.88 13.35
CA ALA A 198 1.44 9.85 12.17
C ALA A 198 -0.03 9.76 12.55
N ASP A 199 -0.89 10.41 11.76
CA ASP A 199 -2.33 10.39 12.00
C ASP A 199 -2.95 9.05 11.56
N ILE A 200 -2.45 8.49 10.47
CA ILE A 200 -2.90 7.22 9.88
C ILE A 200 -1.69 6.44 9.34
N VAL A 201 -1.62 5.15 9.66
CA VAL A 201 -0.52 4.26 9.27
C VAL A 201 -1.04 3.09 8.43
N GLY A 202 -0.54 2.96 7.21
CA GLY A 202 -0.77 1.81 6.35
C GLY A 202 0.09 0.62 6.78
N ILE A 203 -0.53 -0.53 7.03
CA ILE A 203 0.12 -1.78 7.45
C ILE A 203 -0.14 -2.88 6.41
N PRO A 204 0.82 -3.77 6.14
CA PRO A 204 0.61 -4.87 5.21
C PRO A 204 -0.39 -5.89 5.77
N LYS A 205 -1.30 -6.35 4.90
CA LYS A 205 -2.28 -7.40 5.23
C LYS A 205 -1.69 -8.81 5.07
N LEU A 206 -0.74 -8.98 4.15
CA LEU A 206 -0.16 -10.28 3.83
C LEU A 206 0.59 -10.87 5.04
N ARG A 207 0.40 -12.16 5.29
CA ARG A 207 1.00 -12.91 6.42
C ARG A 207 2.32 -13.59 6.06
N LEU A 208 3.06 -13.02 5.10
CA LEU A 208 4.42 -13.42 4.75
C LEU A 208 5.43 -12.81 5.72
N SER A 209 6.60 -13.44 5.92
CA SER A 209 7.58 -13.10 6.96
C SER A 209 7.87 -11.60 7.07
N ASN A 210 8.29 -10.97 5.96
CA ASN A 210 8.71 -9.56 5.90
C ASN A 210 7.55 -8.55 5.85
N PHE A 211 6.31 -9.01 6.04
CA PHE A 211 5.09 -8.20 5.96
C PHE A 211 4.39 -8.12 7.32
N GLN A 212 3.17 -8.64 7.47
CA GLN A 212 2.38 -8.48 8.69
C GLN A 212 3.08 -8.99 9.96
N PRO A 213 3.69 -10.19 9.98
CA PRO A 213 4.43 -10.69 11.15
C PRO A 213 5.58 -9.75 11.52
N LEU A 214 6.42 -9.35 10.56
CA LEU A 214 7.51 -8.40 10.82
C LEU A 214 6.97 -7.06 11.31
N ALA A 215 5.90 -6.54 10.72
CA ALA A 215 5.27 -5.28 11.11
C ALA A 215 4.93 -5.23 12.61
N PHE A 216 4.24 -6.25 13.13
CA PHE A 216 3.88 -6.27 14.53
C PHE A 216 5.07 -6.58 15.45
N SER A 217 6.06 -7.36 14.98
CA SER A 217 7.31 -7.59 15.71
C SER A 217 8.11 -6.31 15.88
N VAL A 218 8.32 -5.53 14.80
CA VAL A 218 9.07 -4.26 14.89
C VAL A 218 8.31 -3.21 15.68
N LEU A 219 6.99 -3.08 15.52
CA LEU A 219 6.20 -2.13 16.31
C LEU A 219 6.33 -2.43 17.81
N LYS A 220 6.21 -3.71 18.18
CA LYS A 220 6.40 -4.15 19.57
C LYS A 220 7.82 -3.84 20.07
N ALA A 221 8.84 -4.15 19.28
CA ALA A 221 10.24 -3.95 19.64
C ALA A 221 10.59 -2.46 19.84
N HIS A 222 9.94 -1.57 19.09
CA HIS A 222 10.04 -0.12 19.25
C HIS A 222 9.08 0.46 20.31
N GLY A 223 8.33 -0.37 21.04
CA GLY A 223 7.37 0.09 22.05
C GLY A 223 6.18 0.87 21.48
N ILE A 224 5.82 0.61 20.23
CA ILE A 224 4.67 1.22 19.55
C ILE A 224 3.47 0.29 19.69
N ASP A 225 2.51 0.68 20.52
CA ASP A 225 1.24 -0.06 20.63
C ASP A 225 0.33 0.25 19.44
N TYR A 226 0.23 -0.71 18.51
CA TYR A 226 -0.59 -0.58 17.29
C TYR A 226 -2.07 -0.30 17.58
N ARG A 227 -2.57 -0.66 18.77
CA ARG A 227 -3.97 -0.43 19.17
C ARG A 227 -4.27 1.06 19.39
N ASN A 228 -3.24 1.87 19.58
CA ASN A 228 -3.35 3.32 19.67
C ASN A 228 -3.21 4.00 18.30
N LEU A 229 -2.91 3.24 17.24
CA LEU A 229 -2.77 3.76 15.88
C LEU A 229 -4.08 3.62 15.10
N LYS A 230 -4.35 4.59 14.23
CA LYS A 230 -5.37 4.45 13.19
C LYS A 230 -4.73 3.73 12.01
N LEU A 231 -5.15 2.49 11.77
CA LEU A 231 -4.54 1.65 10.74
C LEU A 231 -5.37 1.61 9.46
N THR A 232 -4.69 1.50 8.33
CA THR A 232 -5.24 1.20 7.00
C THR A 232 -4.32 0.21 6.28
N LEU A 233 -4.56 -0.09 5.00
CA LEU A 233 -3.69 -0.94 4.19
C LEU A 233 -2.42 -0.19 3.78
N SER A 234 -1.27 -0.86 3.74
CA SER A 234 -0.04 -0.27 3.18
C SER A 234 -0.13 0.04 1.67
N THR A 235 -1.13 -0.51 0.99
CA THR A 235 -1.49 -0.26 -0.42
C THR A 235 -2.63 0.76 -0.58
N ILE A 236 -2.92 1.56 0.47
CA ILE A 236 -4.04 2.51 0.46
C ILE A 236 -3.98 3.53 -0.68
N ASN A 237 -2.78 3.90 -1.16
CA ASN A 237 -2.60 4.76 -2.32
C ASN A 237 -3.25 4.16 -3.58
N TYR A 238 -3.05 2.87 -3.83
CA TYR A 238 -3.68 2.15 -4.94
C TYR A 238 -5.19 2.03 -4.75
N ALA A 239 -5.66 1.71 -3.54
CA ALA A 239 -7.10 1.61 -3.28
C ALA A 239 -7.81 2.97 -3.49
N LEU A 240 -7.21 4.08 -3.04
CA LEU A 240 -7.71 5.43 -3.30
C LEU A 240 -7.77 5.75 -4.81
N HIS A 241 -6.84 5.22 -5.59
CA HIS A 241 -6.79 5.42 -7.04
C HIS A 241 -7.83 4.56 -7.77
N LEU A 242 -7.83 3.25 -7.54
CA LEU A 242 -8.71 2.29 -8.20
C LEU A 242 -10.19 2.55 -7.88
N GLU A 243 -10.49 3.02 -6.67
CA GLU A 243 -11.85 3.42 -6.28
C GLU A 243 -12.21 4.86 -6.73
N GLY A 244 -11.33 5.53 -7.50
CA GLY A 244 -11.60 6.83 -8.12
C GLY A 244 -11.60 8.03 -7.16
N PHE A 245 -11.06 7.89 -5.94
CA PHE A 245 -11.06 8.96 -4.95
C PHE A 245 -10.02 10.05 -5.22
N ILE A 246 -8.86 9.71 -5.81
CA ILE A 246 -7.74 10.65 -6.00
C ILE A 246 -8.18 11.92 -6.72
N ARG A 247 -8.79 11.80 -7.91
CA ARG A 247 -9.22 12.96 -8.70
C ARG A 247 -10.15 13.88 -7.90
N GLY A 248 -11.12 13.29 -7.20
CA GLY A 248 -12.06 14.05 -6.41
C GLY A 248 -11.42 14.69 -5.16
N ILE A 249 -10.39 14.09 -4.58
CA ILE A 249 -9.64 14.64 -3.44
C ILE A 249 -8.83 15.86 -3.88
N LEU A 250 -8.13 15.75 -5.01
CA LEU A 250 -7.22 16.79 -5.50
C LEU A 250 -7.94 17.96 -6.16
N SER A 251 -9.15 17.75 -6.69
CA SER A 251 -9.92 18.79 -7.37
C SER A 251 -10.16 20.01 -6.47
N GLY A 252 -9.74 21.18 -6.97
CA GLY A 252 -9.92 22.47 -6.28
C GLY A 252 -8.88 22.80 -5.21
N TYR A 253 -7.89 21.93 -4.98
CA TYR A 253 -6.81 22.17 -4.03
C TYR A 253 -5.46 22.38 -4.72
N ARG A 254 -4.56 23.08 -4.04
CA ARG A 254 -3.17 23.27 -4.48
C ARG A 254 -2.33 22.08 -4.07
N VAL A 255 -1.73 21.41 -5.04
CA VAL A 255 -0.99 20.16 -4.86
C VAL A 255 0.51 20.43 -4.97
N LEU A 256 1.25 20.04 -3.94
CA LEU A 256 2.70 19.90 -3.99
C LEU A 256 3.05 18.44 -4.27
N ILE A 257 4.05 18.21 -5.12
CA ILE A 257 4.53 16.86 -5.41
C ILE A 257 6.00 16.77 -5.03
N VAL A 258 6.37 15.69 -4.33
CA VAL A 258 7.71 15.50 -3.79
C VAL A 258 8.20 14.10 -4.17
N GLY A 259 9.41 14.01 -4.71
CA GLY A 259 10.01 12.74 -5.10
C GLY A 259 10.68 12.75 -6.47
N ASN A 260 11.32 11.63 -6.82
CA ASN A 260 12.08 11.52 -8.07
C ASN A 260 11.14 11.49 -9.30
N SER A 261 9.96 10.88 -9.16
CA SER A 261 8.93 10.88 -10.21
C SER A 261 8.01 12.10 -10.18
N ALA A 262 8.30 13.08 -9.31
CA ALA A 262 7.47 14.27 -9.16
C ALA A 262 7.33 15.10 -10.46
N PRO A 263 8.36 15.28 -11.30
CA PRO A 263 8.21 15.97 -12.59
C PRO A 263 7.28 15.25 -13.59
N GLY A 264 7.32 13.92 -13.62
CA GLY A 264 6.43 13.14 -14.49
C GLY A 264 5.00 13.15 -13.97
N LEU A 265 4.82 12.93 -12.67
CA LEU A 265 3.51 12.97 -12.02
C LEU A 265 2.87 14.35 -12.11
N SER A 266 3.64 15.45 -12.00
CA SER A 266 3.09 16.80 -12.12
C SER A 266 2.41 17.03 -13.45
N LYS A 267 3.07 16.62 -14.55
CA LYS A 267 2.52 16.73 -15.89
C LYS A 267 1.19 15.98 -16.03
N VAL A 268 1.13 14.73 -15.56
CA VAL A 268 -0.08 13.90 -15.62
C VAL A 268 -1.22 14.52 -14.82
N LEU A 269 -0.92 15.04 -13.62
CA LEU A 269 -1.94 15.69 -12.78
C LEU A 269 -2.45 17.00 -13.41
N GLU A 270 -1.56 17.84 -13.95
CA GLU A 270 -1.91 19.09 -14.63
C GLU A 270 -2.76 18.87 -15.88
N GLU A 271 -2.41 17.87 -16.71
CA GLU A 271 -3.19 17.47 -17.89
C GLU A 271 -4.61 17.02 -17.52
N ASN A 272 -4.80 16.52 -16.30
CA ASN A 272 -6.08 16.12 -15.73
C ASN A 272 -6.77 17.23 -14.89
N GLY A 273 -6.29 18.47 -14.99
CA GLY A 273 -6.92 19.65 -14.39
C GLY A 273 -6.66 19.81 -12.89
N VAL A 274 -5.63 19.14 -12.35
CA VAL A 274 -5.19 19.35 -10.97
C VAL A 274 -4.25 20.55 -10.92
N ARG A 275 -4.42 21.42 -9.92
CA ARG A 275 -3.57 22.59 -9.72
C ARG A 275 -2.29 22.20 -8.96
N VAL A 276 -1.24 21.86 -9.69
CA VAL A 276 0.10 21.66 -9.11
C VAL A 276 0.73 23.03 -8.85
N THR A 277 1.24 23.25 -7.64
CA THR A 277 1.85 24.53 -7.23
C THR A 277 3.34 24.44 -6.98
N GLY A 278 3.89 23.23 -6.99
CA GLY A 278 5.32 23.03 -6.83
C GLY A 278 5.72 21.57 -7.02
N VAL A 279 7.00 21.39 -7.32
CA VAL A 279 7.67 20.10 -7.45
C VAL A 279 8.96 20.18 -6.64
N VAL A 280 9.19 19.23 -5.74
CA VAL A 280 10.43 19.11 -4.96
C VAL A 280 11.11 17.80 -5.31
N THR A 281 12.29 17.89 -5.92
CA THR A 281 13.03 16.76 -6.50
C THR A 281 14.51 17.16 -6.68
N PRO A 282 15.46 16.21 -6.62
CA PRO A 282 15.31 14.80 -6.25
C PRO A 282 15.06 14.62 -4.74
N VAL A 283 14.82 13.39 -4.32
CA VAL A 283 14.94 12.95 -2.92
C VAL A 283 15.88 11.74 -2.90
N ASP A 284 17.13 11.95 -2.52
CA ASP A 284 18.18 10.92 -2.52
C ASP A 284 18.41 10.36 -1.10
N GLY A 285 17.37 9.67 -0.60
CA GLY A 285 17.43 8.96 0.67
C GLY A 285 17.30 9.84 1.91
N ILE A 286 17.63 9.23 3.06
CA ILE A 286 17.36 9.81 4.40
C ILE A 286 18.10 11.12 4.65
N ARG A 287 19.31 11.26 4.09
CA ARG A 287 20.17 12.45 4.26
C ARG A 287 19.54 13.71 3.67
N ASP A 288 18.70 13.56 2.65
CA ASP A 288 18.06 14.66 1.94
C ASP A 288 16.83 15.24 2.65
N ILE A 289 16.31 14.55 3.66
CA ILE A 289 15.05 14.95 4.33
C ILE A 289 15.12 16.40 4.83
N GLN A 290 16.25 16.86 5.37
CA GLN A 290 16.36 18.25 5.85
C GLN A 290 16.28 19.27 4.72
N ARG A 291 17.02 19.04 3.62
CA ARG A 291 16.99 19.90 2.43
C ARG A 291 15.57 19.94 1.84
N VAL A 292 14.97 18.78 1.64
CA VAL A 292 13.62 18.62 1.10
C VAL A 292 12.59 19.36 1.96
N MET A 293 12.62 19.20 3.29
CA MET A 293 11.70 19.93 4.17
C MET A 293 11.90 21.46 4.13
N HIS A 294 13.13 21.95 3.94
CA HIS A 294 13.38 23.38 3.73
C HIS A 294 12.76 23.89 2.42
N GLU A 295 12.93 23.16 1.31
CA GLU A 295 12.35 23.51 0.02
C GLU A 295 10.80 23.49 0.06
N ILE A 296 10.21 22.48 0.70
CA ILE A 296 8.76 22.40 0.92
C ILE A 296 8.27 23.60 1.75
N SER A 297 8.99 23.95 2.82
CA SER A 297 8.65 25.08 3.69
C SER A 297 8.82 26.44 3.01
N ALA A 298 9.70 26.55 2.01
CA ALA A 298 9.87 27.75 1.20
C ALA A 298 8.73 27.91 0.18
N ALA A 299 8.19 26.81 -0.38
CA ALA A 299 7.11 26.86 -1.36
C ALA A 299 5.80 27.42 -0.78
N ARG A 300 5.46 27.11 0.49
CA ARG A 300 4.29 27.54 1.32
C ARG A 300 2.87 27.50 0.71
N GLU A 301 2.71 27.37 -0.60
CA GLU A 301 1.47 27.59 -1.33
C GLU A 301 0.75 26.30 -1.72
N PHE A 302 0.68 25.32 -0.83
CA PHE A 302 -0.06 24.09 -1.08
C PHE A 302 -1.04 23.75 0.05
N ASP A 303 -2.03 22.94 -0.28
CA ASP A 303 -3.03 22.43 0.66
C ASP A 303 -2.81 20.94 0.94
N ILE A 304 -2.32 20.20 -0.06
CA ILE A 304 -1.98 18.78 0.00
C ILE A 304 -0.63 18.50 -0.67
N ALA A 305 0.15 17.59 -0.08
CA ALA A 305 1.37 17.05 -0.67
C ALA A 305 1.23 15.56 -1.01
N LEU A 306 1.70 15.18 -2.20
CA LEU A 306 1.88 13.79 -2.62
C LEU A 306 3.37 13.47 -2.62
N VAL A 307 3.79 12.48 -1.85
CA VAL A 307 5.22 12.18 -1.63
C VAL A 307 5.54 10.76 -2.10
N GLY A 308 6.33 10.61 -3.16
CA GLY A 308 6.81 9.34 -3.69
C GLY A 308 8.34 9.28 -3.64
N ALA A 309 8.90 8.85 -2.51
CA ALA A 309 10.34 9.00 -2.25
C ALA A 309 10.93 7.82 -1.44
N GLY A 310 10.43 6.60 -1.66
CA GLY A 310 10.85 5.41 -0.89
C GLY A 310 10.68 5.60 0.62
N ILE A 311 11.61 5.08 1.40
CA ILE A 311 11.59 5.10 2.86
C ILE A 311 11.56 6.54 3.44
N PRO A 312 12.29 7.54 2.89
CA PRO A 312 12.14 8.94 3.27
C PRO A 312 10.71 9.50 3.22
N ALA A 313 9.84 8.95 2.37
CA ALA A 313 8.48 9.46 2.21
C ALA A 313 7.69 9.43 3.52
N VAL A 314 7.84 8.37 4.32
CA VAL A 314 7.17 8.22 5.62
C VAL A 314 7.50 9.39 6.55
N ILE A 315 8.78 9.76 6.62
CA ILE A 315 9.26 10.82 7.50
C ILE A 315 8.84 12.19 6.95
N ILE A 316 9.00 12.42 5.64
CA ILE A 316 8.62 13.68 4.99
C ILE A 316 7.12 13.94 5.17
N VAL A 317 6.26 12.94 4.92
CA VAL A 317 4.80 13.06 5.07
C VAL A 317 4.39 13.43 6.49
N GLN A 318 4.96 12.74 7.49
CA GLN A 318 4.68 13.05 8.89
C GLN A 318 5.15 14.46 9.26
N ARG A 319 6.33 14.87 8.79
CA ARG A 319 6.87 16.21 9.05
C ARG A 319 6.07 17.32 8.37
N ILE A 320 5.60 17.13 7.13
CA ILE A 320 4.70 18.10 6.48
C ILE A 320 3.44 18.34 7.32
N ALA A 321 2.84 17.27 7.84
CA ALA A 321 1.64 17.41 8.67
C ALA A 321 1.94 18.14 10.00
N SER A 322 2.97 17.71 10.73
CA SER A 322 3.27 18.22 12.07
C SER A 322 3.96 19.59 12.09
N GLU A 323 4.81 19.90 11.11
CA GLU A 323 5.59 21.15 11.07
C GLU A 323 4.88 22.24 10.28
N LEU A 324 4.11 21.87 9.24
CA LEU A 324 3.49 22.84 8.32
C LEU A 324 1.96 22.89 8.43
N GLY A 325 1.35 22.00 9.20
CA GLY A 325 -0.10 21.97 9.38
C GLY A 325 -0.87 21.54 8.13
N LYS A 326 -0.23 20.80 7.21
CA LYS A 326 -0.79 20.44 5.89
C LYS A 326 -1.24 18.99 5.82
N VAL A 327 -1.98 18.67 4.76
CA VAL A 327 -2.29 17.29 4.42
C VAL A 327 -1.15 16.73 3.59
N ALA A 328 -0.68 15.53 3.92
CA ALA A 328 0.36 14.83 3.16
C ALA A 328 0.07 13.33 3.08
N LEU A 329 0.29 12.77 1.90
CA LEU A 329 0.11 11.35 1.62
C LEU A 329 1.41 10.77 1.08
N ASP A 330 1.78 9.63 1.63
CA ASP A 330 2.77 8.76 1.03
C ASP A 330 2.14 8.09 -0.20
N PHE A 331 2.59 8.51 -1.38
CA PHE A 331 2.03 8.14 -2.68
C PHE A 331 2.76 6.95 -3.32
N GLY A 332 3.96 6.62 -2.85
CA GLY A 332 4.73 5.44 -3.27
C GLY A 332 4.89 5.28 -4.78
N HIS A 333 4.98 4.02 -5.22
CA HIS A 333 5.14 3.65 -6.62
C HIS A 333 3.94 3.96 -7.52
N LEU A 334 2.78 4.32 -6.96
CA LEU A 334 1.68 4.86 -7.78
C LEU A 334 2.11 6.16 -8.49
N ALA A 335 3.05 6.91 -7.90
CA ALA A 335 3.66 8.07 -8.57
C ALA A 335 4.36 7.66 -9.87
N ASP A 336 5.12 6.57 -9.84
CA ASP A 336 5.86 6.04 -10.98
C ASP A 336 4.88 5.53 -12.06
N SER A 337 3.93 4.68 -11.68
CA SER A 337 2.97 4.09 -12.62
C SER A 337 2.10 5.14 -13.32
N LEU A 338 1.70 6.20 -12.62
CA LEU A 338 0.99 7.32 -13.25
C LEU A 338 1.93 8.11 -14.17
N ALA A 339 3.15 8.44 -13.72
CA ALA A 339 4.11 9.22 -14.50
C ALA A 339 4.54 8.51 -15.80
N GLN A 340 4.62 7.18 -15.78
CA GLN A 340 5.00 6.35 -16.93
C GLN A 340 3.81 5.97 -17.82
N GLY A 341 2.57 6.25 -17.39
CA GLY A 341 1.36 5.93 -18.13
C GLY A 341 0.91 4.47 -18.01
N GLU A 342 1.45 3.71 -17.07
CA GLU A 342 1.02 2.35 -16.73
C GLU A 342 -0.34 2.35 -16.02
N SER A 343 -0.65 3.44 -15.32
CA SER A 343 -1.95 3.72 -14.70
C SER A 343 -2.53 5.02 -15.25
N VAL A 344 -3.86 5.11 -15.31
CA VAL A 344 -4.60 6.27 -15.86
C VAL A 344 -5.46 6.90 -14.77
N LEU A 345 -5.37 8.23 -14.62
CA LEU A 345 -6.05 9.01 -13.59
C LEU A 345 -7.56 9.20 -13.78
#